data_AF-A0A959MM59-F1
#
_entry.id   AF-A0A959MM59-F1
#
_cell.length_a   1.000
_cell.length_b   1.000
_cell.length_c   1.000
_cell.angle_alpha   90.00
_cell.angle_beta   90.00
_cell.angle_gamma   90.00
#
_symmetry.space_group_name_H-M   'P 1'
#
loop_
_entity.id
_entity.type
_entity.pdbx_description
1 polymer ?
#
loop_
_entity_poly.entity_id
_entity_poly.type
_entity_poly.pdbx_seq_one_letter_code
_entity_poly.pdbx_strand_id
1 'polypeptide(L)'
;MKKQIFRTTSLTIFALTLSCLLMSACNKLPIGPTGPDPVPPPLPGTYLSFADFRALFTGPADFSIPAGTKKIRGVVISNSANEANGNNRLQDESGAGIYFYSAFGSPDYPMGTVLEIDAAGSGVLTLYKGDLELKNVPEANVKIIGGTINITPRVAKIADIIANRDTWASSLVKIENVTAITQTYSNSTGNTYDITDATGTVSMFVRNASGITVNTSATSVTGYISIYNSDTQIGIRTAADLQ
;
A
#
# COMPACT_ATOMS: atom_id res chain seq x y z
N MET A 1 -61.92 16.62 61.47
CA MET A 1 -63.21 16.04 61.91
C MET A 1 -63.45 14.75 61.11
N LYS A 2 -63.77 13.63 61.80
CA LYS A 2 -63.98 12.23 61.34
C LYS A 2 -62.68 11.38 61.22
N LYS A 3 -62.31 10.63 62.27
CA LYS A 3 -62.78 9.28 62.74
C LYS A 3 -62.08 8.15 61.94
N GLN A 4 -60.99 7.56 62.46
CA GLN A 4 -60.93 6.30 63.22
C GLN A 4 -61.68 5.13 62.58
N ILE A 5 -60.97 4.00 62.35
CA ILE A 5 -61.39 2.64 62.72
C ILE A 5 -60.17 1.70 62.67
N PHE A 6 -59.89 1.08 63.81
CA PHE A 6 -59.02 -0.08 64.02
C PHE A 6 -59.76 -1.35 63.59
N ARG A 7 -59.08 -2.35 62.99
CA ARG A 7 -59.50 -3.74 63.13
C ARG A 7 -58.34 -4.73 62.95
N THR A 8 -58.17 -5.52 63.99
CA THR A 8 -57.30 -6.68 64.22
C THR A 8 -57.83 -7.96 63.58
N THR A 9 -56.94 -8.77 62.98
CA THR A 9 -57.08 -10.25 62.81
C THR A 9 -55.71 -10.77 62.34
N SER A 10 -54.89 -11.38 63.19
CA SER A 10 -54.87 -12.80 63.62
C SER A 10 -54.30 -13.76 62.57
N LEU A 11 -53.08 -14.27 62.87
CA LEU A 11 -52.61 -15.66 62.82
C LEU A 11 -53.08 -16.52 61.62
N THR A 12 -52.23 -17.04 60.73
CA THR A 12 -51.50 -18.33 60.88
C THR A 12 -50.71 -18.63 59.58
N ILE A 13 -49.40 -18.92 59.62
CA ILE A 13 -48.71 -20.24 59.58
C ILE A 13 -48.27 -20.73 58.17
N PHE A 14 -47.02 -21.22 58.12
CA PHE A 14 -46.37 -22.14 57.16
C PHE A 14 -45.53 -21.61 55.99
N ALA A 15 -44.23 -21.49 56.28
CA ALA A 15 -43.09 -22.15 55.62
C ALA A 15 -43.10 -22.35 54.09
N LEU A 16 -42.13 -21.72 53.40
CA LEU A 16 -41.13 -22.47 52.62
C LEU A 16 -39.91 -21.59 52.33
N THR A 17 -38.75 -22.07 52.76
CA THR A 17 -37.41 -21.58 52.41
C THR A 17 -37.15 -21.74 50.91
N LEU A 18 -36.93 -20.64 50.19
CA LEU A 18 -36.37 -20.66 48.84
C LEU A 18 -35.01 -19.95 48.86
N SER A 19 -33.95 -20.77 48.80
CA SER A 19 -32.57 -20.36 48.63
C SER A 19 -32.41 -19.57 47.33
N CYS A 20 -32.13 -18.28 47.44
CA CYS A 20 -31.87 -17.41 46.30
C CYS A 20 -30.35 -17.43 46.02
N LEU A 21 -29.91 -18.29 45.10
CA LEU A 21 -28.61 -18.14 44.44
C LEU A 21 -28.68 -16.89 43.56
N LEU A 22 -28.11 -15.78 44.03
CA LEU A 22 -27.79 -14.65 43.18
C LEU A 22 -26.57 -15.02 42.34
N MET A 23 -26.84 -15.35 41.07
CA MET A 23 -25.85 -15.44 40.01
C MET A 23 -25.08 -14.11 39.94
N SER A 24 -23.80 -14.12 40.28
CA SER A 24 -22.86 -13.09 39.87
C SER A 24 -22.79 -13.11 38.34
N ALA A 25 -23.61 -12.28 37.70
CA ALA A 25 -23.47 -11.99 36.28
C ALA A 25 -22.13 -11.26 36.08
N CYS A 26 -21.11 -12.00 35.66
CA CYS A 26 -19.90 -11.45 35.07
C CYS A 26 -20.28 -10.70 33.79
N ASN A 27 -20.62 -9.42 33.89
CA ASN A 27 -20.60 -8.50 32.75
C ASN A 27 -19.15 -8.23 32.36
N LYS A 28 -18.49 -9.22 31.74
CA LYS A 28 -17.35 -8.93 30.88
C LYS A 28 -17.90 -8.38 29.58
N LEU A 29 -17.89 -7.05 29.45
CA LEU A 29 -17.89 -6.43 28.14
C LEU A 29 -16.77 -7.10 27.32
N PRO A 30 -16.99 -7.45 26.04
CA PRO A 30 -15.88 -7.89 25.20
C PRO A 30 -14.85 -6.77 25.18
N ILE A 31 -13.66 -7.03 25.74
CA ILE A 31 -12.49 -6.18 25.51
C ILE A 31 -12.03 -6.52 24.09
N GLY A 32 -12.78 -6.03 23.10
CA GLY A 32 -12.32 -6.00 21.71
C GLY A 32 -11.23 -4.93 21.58
N PRO A 33 -10.26 -5.10 20.67
CA PRO A 33 -9.31 -4.04 20.38
C PRO A 33 -10.08 -2.76 20.02
N THR A 34 -9.79 -1.64 20.67
CA THR A 34 -10.41 -0.33 20.38
C THR A 34 -9.90 0.30 19.07
N GLY A 35 -9.43 -0.53 18.14
CA GLY A 35 -9.03 -0.12 16.80
C GLY A 35 -10.10 -0.55 15.80
N PRO A 36 -10.17 0.07 14.61
CA PRO A 36 -10.87 -0.56 13.50
C PRO A 36 -10.33 -1.98 13.34
N ASP A 37 -11.23 -2.96 13.29
CA ASP A 37 -10.85 -4.36 13.06
C ASP A 37 -9.93 -4.41 11.83
N PRO A 38 -8.82 -5.18 11.88
CA PRO A 38 -8.00 -5.41 10.70
C PRO A 38 -8.92 -5.89 9.59
N VAL A 39 -9.04 -5.11 8.50
CA VAL A 39 -9.86 -5.50 7.36
C VAL A 39 -9.33 -6.85 6.91
N PRO A 40 -10.14 -7.92 6.99
CA PRO A 40 -9.67 -9.24 6.62
C PRO A 40 -9.20 -9.21 5.17
N PRO A 41 -8.16 -9.99 4.81
CA PRO A 41 -7.77 -10.15 3.42
C PRO A 41 -9.01 -10.47 2.59
N PRO A 42 -9.16 -9.88 1.41
CA PRO A 42 -10.34 -10.06 0.60
C PRO A 42 -10.42 -11.54 0.22
N LEU A 43 -11.63 -12.02 0.02
CA LEU A 43 -11.81 -13.39 -0.43
C LEU A 43 -11.03 -13.58 -1.75
N PRO A 44 -10.35 -14.74 -1.92
CA PRO A 44 -9.67 -15.06 -3.16
C PRO A 44 -10.55 -14.80 -4.39
N GLY A 45 -10.02 -14.08 -5.38
CA GLY A 45 -10.73 -13.76 -6.61
C GLY A 45 -11.62 -12.52 -6.58
N THR A 46 -11.66 -11.75 -5.47
CA THR A 46 -12.35 -10.45 -5.39
C THR A 46 -11.72 -9.41 -6.32
N TYR A 47 -10.40 -9.34 -6.33
CA TYR A 47 -9.62 -8.44 -7.17
C TYR A 47 -8.82 -9.22 -8.21
N LEU A 48 -8.52 -8.57 -9.33
CA LEU A 48 -7.50 -9.04 -10.25
C LEU A 48 -6.12 -8.70 -9.67
N SER A 49 -5.19 -9.66 -9.65
CA SER A 49 -3.83 -9.40 -9.20
C SER A 49 -3.12 -8.43 -10.16
N PHE A 50 -2.13 -7.69 -9.69
CA PHE A 50 -1.30 -6.86 -10.55
C PHE A 50 -0.51 -7.71 -11.54
N ALA A 51 -0.11 -8.94 -11.20
CA ALA A 51 0.52 -9.85 -12.15
C ALA A 51 -0.41 -10.15 -13.34
N ASP A 52 -1.66 -10.53 -13.07
CA ASP A 52 -2.65 -10.82 -14.12
C ASP A 52 -3.09 -9.56 -14.86
N PHE A 53 -3.22 -8.43 -14.16
CA PHE A 53 -3.59 -7.15 -14.76
C PHE A 53 -2.52 -6.66 -15.73
N ARG A 54 -1.23 -6.77 -15.37
CA ARG A 54 -0.10 -6.45 -16.27
C ARG A 54 -0.11 -7.36 -17.49
N ALA A 55 -0.46 -8.64 -17.34
CA ALA A 55 -0.52 -9.59 -18.44
C ALA A 55 -1.59 -9.27 -19.50
N LEU A 56 -2.53 -8.35 -19.21
CA LEU A 56 -3.45 -7.81 -20.23
C LEU A 56 -2.72 -6.99 -21.30
N PHE A 57 -1.58 -6.39 -20.95
CA PHE A 57 -0.76 -5.60 -21.87
C PHE A 57 0.12 -6.53 -22.72
N THR A 58 -0.21 -6.68 -24.00
CA THR A 58 0.40 -7.68 -24.90
C THR A 58 1.37 -7.09 -25.93
N GLY A 59 1.58 -5.77 -25.95
CA GLY A 59 2.45 -5.14 -26.94
C GLY A 59 2.56 -3.62 -26.75
N PRO A 60 3.38 -2.93 -27.54
CA PRO A 60 3.77 -1.54 -27.30
C PRO A 60 2.66 -0.50 -27.51
N ALA A 61 1.52 -0.92 -28.05
CA ALA A 61 0.38 -0.04 -28.27
C ALA A 61 -0.45 0.10 -26.98
N ASP A 62 -1.08 1.26 -26.82
CA ASP A 62 -2.03 1.50 -25.73
C ASP A 62 -3.10 0.41 -25.69
N PHE A 63 -3.29 -0.18 -24.51
CA PHE A 63 -4.29 -1.21 -24.26
C PHE A 63 -5.41 -0.62 -23.40
N SER A 64 -6.60 -0.47 -23.99
CA SER A 64 -7.80 -0.04 -23.25
C SER A 64 -8.33 -1.19 -22.40
N ILE A 65 -8.51 -0.95 -21.09
CA ILE A 65 -9.04 -1.95 -20.17
C ILE A 65 -10.50 -2.26 -20.52
N PRO A 66 -10.85 -3.52 -20.85
CA PRO A 66 -12.22 -3.88 -21.21
C PRO A 66 -13.23 -3.59 -20.10
N ALA A 67 -14.47 -3.26 -20.50
CA ALA A 67 -15.58 -3.20 -19.55
C ALA A 67 -15.78 -4.57 -18.88
N GLY A 68 -16.14 -4.57 -17.59
CA GLY A 68 -16.32 -5.80 -16.81
C GLY A 68 -15.02 -6.44 -16.31
N THR A 69 -13.84 -5.87 -16.64
CA THR A 69 -12.59 -6.24 -15.96
C THR A 69 -12.74 -6.05 -14.45
N LYS A 70 -12.31 -7.03 -13.65
CA LYS A 70 -12.35 -6.91 -12.20
C LYS A 70 -11.48 -5.75 -11.74
N LYS A 71 -11.87 -5.11 -10.63
CA LYS A 71 -11.05 -4.10 -9.96
C LYS A 71 -9.71 -4.67 -9.53
N ILE A 72 -8.73 -3.80 -9.43
CA ILE A 72 -7.42 -4.11 -8.87
C ILE A 72 -7.27 -3.43 -7.51
N ARG A 73 -6.34 -3.95 -6.70
CA ARG A 73 -6.04 -3.38 -5.39
C ARG A 73 -4.57 -3.54 -5.05
N GLY A 74 -3.96 -2.48 -4.53
CA GLY A 74 -2.59 -2.53 -4.04
C GLY A 74 -2.32 -1.44 -3.01
N VAL A 75 -1.17 -1.55 -2.34
CA VAL A 75 -0.67 -0.53 -1.43
C VAL A 75 0.26 0.42 -2.16
N VAL A 76 0.16 1.72 -1.89
CA VAL A 76 1.11 2.72 -2.38
C VAL A 76 2.46 2.50 -1.71
N ILE A 77 3.48 2.16 -2.50
CA ILE A 77 4.85 1.94 -2.01
C ILE A 77 5.76 3.12 -2.28
N SER A 78 5.40 4.05 -3.16
CA SER A 78 6.19 5.25 -3.46
C SER A 78 5.98 6.36 -2.43
N ASN A 79 6.98 7.22 -2.30
CA ASN A 79 6.80 8.52 -1.65
C ASN A 79 6.36 9.54 -2.72
N SER A 80 5.16 10.11 -2.57
CA SER A 80 4.63 11.11 -3.52
C SER A 80 5.53 12.33 -3.67
N ALA A 81 6.25 12.74 -2.62
CA ALA A 81 7.20 13.86 -2.68
C ALA A 81 8.48 13.51 -3.47
N ASN A 82 8.78 12.22 -3.65
CA ASN A 82 9.86 11.74 -4.52
C ASN A 82 9.37 11.29 -5.92
N GLU A 83 8.08 11.46 -6.20
CA GLU A 83 7.46 11.19 -7.50
C GLU A 83 7.09 12.50 -8.22
N ALA A 84 6.77 12.41 -9.52
CA ALA A 84 6.11 13.53 -10.20
C ALA A 84 4.66 13.65 -9.74
N ASN A 85 4.06 14.84 -9.82
CA ASN A 85 2.67 15.03 -9.43
C ASN A 85 1.73 14.08 -10.18
N GLY A 86 0.86 13.40 -9.44
CA GLY A 86 -0.08 12.41 -9.96
C GLY A 86 0.50 11.01 -10.13
N ASN A 87 1.81 10.82 -9.97
CA ASN A 87 2.48 9.53 -10.11
C ASN A 87 2.50 8.78 -8.78
N ASN A 88 2.14 7.49 -8.84
CA ASN A 88 2.17 6.59 -7.70
C ASN A 88 2.68 5.23 -8.14
N ARG A 89 3.38 4.52 -7.25
CA ARG A 89 3.78 3.13 -7.42
C ARG A 89 2.96 2.31 -6.45
N LEU A 90 2.23 1.33 -6.96
CA LEU A 90 1.47 0.39 -6.13
C LEU A 90 2.04 -1.01 -6.26
N GLN A 91 1.92 -1.80 -5.21
CA GLN A 91 2.23 -3.21 -5.20
C GLN A 91 1.13 -4.01 -4.50
N ASP A 92 0.87 -5.23 -4.98
CA ASP A 92 -0.11 -6.14 -4.40
C ASP A 92 0.56 -7.37 -3.76
N GLU A 93 -0.27 -8.27 -3.22
CA GLU A 93 0.20 -9.50 -2.56
C GLU A 93 0.84 -10.51 -3.51
N SER A 94 0.64 -10.38 -4.83
CA SER A 94 1.35 -11.21 -5.82
C SER A 94 2.84 -10.83 -5.93
N GLY A 95 3.20 -9.67 -5.38
CA GLY A 95 4.54 -9.10 -5.47
C GLY A 95 4.77 -8.29 -6.75
N ALA A 96 3.82 -8.28 -7.69
CA ALA A 96 3.85 -7.44 -8.87
C ALA A 96 3.47 -5.99 -8.53
N GLY A 97 4.03 -5.05 -9.28
CA GLY A 97 3.75 -3.63 -9.13
C GLY A 97 3.07 -3.01 -10.34
N ILE A 98 2.44 -1.85 -10.15
CA ILE A 98 1.93 -1.03 -11.25
C ILE A 98 2.31 0.44 -11.04
N TYR A 99 2.74 1.10 -12.11
CA TYR A 99 2.92 2.54 -12.13
C TYR A 99 1.55 3.15 -12.45
N PHE A 100 1.03 3.96 -11.53
CA PHE A 100 -0.30 4.56 -11.66
C PHE A 100 -0.19 6.08 -11.79
N TYR A 101 -0.64 6.59 -12.94
CA TYR A 101 -0.84 8.02 -13.15
C TYR A 101 -2.29 8.38 -12.87
N SER A 102 -2.51 9.04 -11.73
CA SER A 102 -3.81 9.48 -11.23
C SER A 102 -4.33 10.77 -11.86
N ALA A 103 -3.59 11.37 -12.80
CA ALA A 103 -3.81 12.70 -13.37
C ALA A 103 -3.39 13.86 -12.45
N PHE A 104 -3.05 15.00 -13.07
CA PHE A 104 -2.69 16.22 -12.37
C PHE A 104 -3.90 16.81 -11.64
N GLY A 105 -3.72 17.16 -10.37
CA GLY A 105 -4.77 17.74 -9.53
C GLY A 105 -5.57 16.71 -8.73
N SER A 106 -5.37 15.42 -8.97
CA SER A 106 -5.90 14.37 -8.11
C SER A 106 -5.25 14.41 -6.71
N PRO A 107 -5.94 13.86 -5.68
CA PRO A 107 -5.41 13.87 -4.33
C PRO A 107 -4.09 13.11 -4.24
N ASP A 108 -3.23 13.54 -3.32
CA ASP A 108 -2.06 12.77 -2.96
C ASP A 108 -2.49 11.46 -2.29
N TYR A 109 -1.89 10.35 -2.71
CA TYR A 109 -2.05 9.05 -2.07
C TYR A 109 -0.81 8.75 -1.21
N PRO A 110 -0.89 8.89 0.12
CA PRO A 110 0.26 8.66 0.98
C PRO A 110 0.78 7.22 0.90
N MET A 111 2.09 7.06 1.05
CA MET A 111 2.72 5.75 1.19
C MET A 111 2.02 4.93 2.30
N GLY A 112 1.77 3.65 2.02
CA GLY A 112 1.09 2.73 2.93
C GLY A 112 -0.44 2.72 2.81
N THR A 113 -1.04 3.65 2.06
CA THR A 113 -2.48 3.59 1.78
C THR A 113 -2.80 2.48 0.78
N VAL A 114 -3.95 1.82 0.99
CA VAL A 114 -4.46 0.80 0.07
C VAL A 114 -5.47 1.44 -0.87
N LEU A 115 -5.23 1.32 -2.17
CA LEU A 115 -6.15 1.81 -3.19
C LEU A 115 -6.90 0.63 -3.83
N GLU A 116 -8.21 0.74 -3.91
CA GLU A 116 -9.05 -0.01 -4.84
C GLU A 116 -9.24 0.83 -6.10
N ILE A 117 -8.94 0.26 -7.27
CA ILE A 117 -8.99 0.97 -8.55
C ILE A 117 -9.91 0.22 -9.51
N ASP A 118 -10.95 0.91 -9.98
CA ASP A 118 -11.83 0.43 -11.05
C ASP A 118 -11.41 1.02 -12.40
N ALA A 119 -10.53 0.30 -13.09
CA ALA A 119 -10.02 0.71 -14.40
C ALA A 119 -10.94 0.30 -15.56
N ALA A 120 -12.04 -0.43 -15.32
CA ALA A 120 -12.84 -1.02 -16.38
C ALA A 120 -13.47 0.03 -17.29
N GLY A 121 -13.33 -0.14 -18.61
CA GLY A 121 -13.95 0.71 -19.63
C GLY A 121 -13.40 2.13 -19.77
N SER A 122 -12.36 2.49 -19.01
CA SER A 122 -11.76 3.84 -19.04
C SER A 122 -10.25 3.85 -18.89
N GLY A 123 -9.71 2.95 -18.06
CA GLY A 123 -8.28 2.82 -17.86
C GLY A 123 -7.55 2.40 -19.14
N VAL A 124 -6.30 2.84 -19.25
CA VAL A 124 -5.40 2.48 -20.35
C VAL A 124 -4.08 2.02 -19.75
N LEU A 125 -3.57 0.87 -20.22
CA LEU A 125 -2.19 0.43 -20.00
C LEU A 125 -1.32 0.89 -21.17
N THR A 126 -0.21 1.54 -20.88
CA THR A 126 0.75 2.05 -21.88
C THR A 126 2.17 2.03 -21.36
N LEU A 127 3.17 2.13 -22.26
CA LEU A 127 4.56 2.34 -21.87
C LEU A 127 4.87 3.82 -21.80
N TYR A 128 4.87 4.39 -20.60
CA TYR A 128 5.33 5.75 -20.38
C TYR A 128 6.81 5.74 -20.02
N LYS A 129 7.65 6.30 -20.91
CA LYS A 129 9.11 6.30 -20.72
C LYS A 129 9.66 4.88 -20.42
N GLY A 130 9.09 3.86 -21.06
CA GLY A 130 9.50 2.46 -20.88
C GLY A 130 8.91 1.76 -19.66
N ASP A 131 8.20 2.46 -18.77
CA ASP A 131 7.53 1.87 -17.62
C ASP A 131 6.05 1.59 -17.93
N LEU A 132 5.51 0.47 -17.44
CA LEU A 132 4.12 0.09 -17.68
C LEU A 132 3.20 0.91 -16.77
N GLU A 133 2.59 1.94 -17.35
CA GLU A 133 1.70 2.91 -16.71
C GLU A 133 0.22 2.50 -16.89
N LEU A 134 -0.52 2.50 -15.79
CA LEU A 134 -1.98 2.61 -15.78
C LEU A 134 -2.36 4.09 -15.70
N LYS A 135 -3.17 4.56 -16.65
CA LYS A 135 -3.65 5.94 -16.73
C LYS A 135 -5.13 6.02 -17.10
N ASN A 136 -5.66 7.24 -17.15
CA ASN A 136 -7.02 7.60 -17.57
C ASN A 136 -8.14 6.97 -16.72
N VAL A 137 -7.81 6.44 -15.54
CA VAL A 137 -8.82 6.03 -14.57
C VAL A 137 -9.46 7.28 -13.97
N PRO A 138 -10.79 7.48 -14.07
CA PRO A 138 -11.45 8.61 -13.43
C PRO A 138 -11.20 8.62 -11.92
N GLU A 139 -10.98 9.80 -11.33
CA GLU A 139 -10.70 9.92 -9.89
C GLU A 139 -11.79 9.27 -9.03
N ALA A 140 -13.05 9.37 -9.42
CA ALA A 140 -14.18 8.73 -8.72
C ALA A 140 -14.09 7.18 -8.65
N ASN A 141 -13.26 6.57 -9.50
CA ASN A 141 -13.01 5.14 -9.56
C ASN A 141 -11.78 4.71 -8.76
N VAL A 142 -11.09 5.65 -8.10
CA VAL A 142 -9.94 5.40 -7.23
C VAL A 142 -10.38 5.63 -5.80
N LYS A 143 -10.37 4.58 -4.99
CA LYS A 143 -10.85 4.64 -3.61
C LYS A 143 -9.74 4.24 -2.65
N ILE A 144 -9.46 5.11 -1.68
CA ILE A 144 -8.74 4.70 -0.48
C ILE A 144 -9.68 3.80 0.32
N ILE A 145 -9.23 2.59 0.61
CA ILE A 145 -9.97 1.62 1.41
C ILE A 145 -9.19 1.31 2.70
N GLY A 146 -9.90 0.93 3.75
CA GLY A 146 -9.28 0.50 5.00
C GLY A 146 -8.51 -0.82 4.84
N GLY A 147 -7.56 -1.05 5.74
CA GLY A 147 -6.76 -2.27 5.80
C GLY A 147 -5.27 -2.02 5.56
N THR A 148 -4.51 -3.11 5.52
CA THR A 148 -3.06 -3.09 5.29
C THR A 148 -2.67 -4.22 4.35
N ILE A 149 -1.82 -3.91 3.38
CA ILE A 149 -1.11 -4.91 2.57
C ILE A 149 0.35 -4.83 2.99
N ASN A 150 0.86 -5.90 3.60
CA ASN A 150 2.25 -5.96 4.04
C ASN A 150 3.13 -6.47 2.89
N ILE A 151 4.02 -5.61 2.41
CA ILE A 151 4.99 -5.95 1.37
C ILE A 151 6.35 -6.19 2.02
N THR A 152 6.87 -7.40 1.85
CA THR A 152 8.27 -7.72 2.15
C THR A 152 9.12 -7.41 0.93
N PRO A 153 10.12 -6.50 1.01
CA PRO A 153 11.00 -6.21 -0.11
C PRO A 153 11.72 -7.47 -0.59
N ARG A 154 11.80 -7.64 -1.91
CA ARG A 154 12.58 -8.71 -2.53
C ARG A 154 14.07 -8.42 -2.37
N VAL A 155 14.81 -9.26 -1.65
CA VAL A 155 16.28 -9.16 -1.60
C VAL A 155 16.83 -9.57 -2.97
N ALA A 156 17.57 -8.68 -3.62
CA ALA A 156 18.07 -8.90 -4.98
C ALA A 156 19.42 -8.20 -5.20
N LYS A 157 20.21 -8.75 -6.13
CA LYS A 157 21.42 -8.12 -6.66
C LYS A 157 21.04 -7.15 -7.77
N ILE A 158 21.88 -6.17 -8.04
CA ILE A 158 21.62 -5.18 -9.10
C ILE A 158 21.48 -5.84 -10.48
N ALA A 159 22.31 -6.84 -10.80
CA ALA A 159 22.18 -7.56 -12.07
C ALA A 159 20.81 -8.23 -12.24
N ASP A 160 20.23 -8.78 -11.17
CA ASP A 160 18.91 -9.41 -11.21
C ASP A 160 17.81 -8.35 -11.44
N ILE A 161 17.93 -7.19 -10.80
CA ILE A 161 17.01 -6.06 -10.99
C ILE A 161 17.04 -5.59 -12.45
N ILE A 162 18.23 -5.46 -13.05
CA ILE A 162 18.38 -5.05 -14.45
C ILE A 162 17.80 -6.10 -15.39
N ALA A 163 18.09 -7.38 -15.16
CA ALA A 163 17.62 -8.47 -16.01
C ALA A 163 16.09 -8.66 -15.97
N ASN A 164 15.45 -8.32 -14.85
CA ASN A 164 14.01 -8.54 -14.62
C ASN A 164 13.19 -7.24 -14.60
N ARG A 165 13.78 -6.10 -14.98
CA ARG A 165 13.22 -4.74 -14.88
C ARG A 165 11.75 -4.63 -15.28
N ASP A 166 11.35 -5.22 -16.40
CA ASP A 166 9.99 -5.02 -16.94
C ASP A 166 8.95 -5.80 -16.12
N THR A 167 9.35 -6.91 -15.50
CA THR A 167 8.46 -7.69 -14.62
C THR A 167 8.45 -7.17 -13.18
N TRP A 168 9.55 -6.56 -12.73
CA TRP A 168 9.71 -6.08 -11.35
C TRP A 168 9.48 -4.57 -11.21
N ALA A 169 9.22 -3.84 -12.29
CA ALA A 169 8.86 -2.43 -12.23
C ALA A 169 7.71 -2.19 -11.25
N SER A 170 7.84 -1.12 -10.46
CA SER A 170 6.93 -0.75 -9.36
C SER A 170 6.83 -1.77 -8.21
N SER A 171 7.84 -2.64 -8.03
CA SER A 171 7.93 -3.54 -6.87
C SER A 171 9.07 -3.16 -5.93
N LEU A 172 8.88 -3.39 -4.63
CA LEU A 172 9.87 -3.18 -3.58
C LEU A 172 10.99 -4.22 -3.63
N VAL A 173 12.22 -3.73 -3.60
CA VAL A 173 13.45 -4.51 -3.52
C VAL A 173 14.34 -4.01 -2.39
N LYS A 174 15.21 -4.88 -1.89
CA LYS A 174 16.33 -4.56 -1.02
C LYS A 174 17.62 -5.04 -1.67
N ILE A 175 18.53 -4.10 -1.93
CA ILE A 175 19.89 -4.39 -2.38
C ILE A 175 20.78 -4.44 -1.13
N GLU A 176 21.49 -5.54 -0.94
CA GLU A 176 22.45 -5.72 0.16
C GLU A 176 23.88 -5.72 -0.39
N ASN A 177 24.86 -5.42 0.47
CA ASN A 177 26.27 -5.35 0.10
C ASN A 177 26.55 -4.28 -0.98
N VAL A 178 25.87 -3.15 -0.87
CA VAL A 178 26.17 -1.95 -1.65
C VAL A 178 27.58 -1.49 -1.29
N THR A 179 28.41 -1.33 -2.30
CA THR A 179 29.83 -0.98 -2.16
C THR A 179 30.08 0.50 -2.38
N ALA A 180 29.22 1.18 -3.14
CA ALA A 180 29.30 2.62 -3.36
C ALA A 180 27.93 3.22 -3.67
N ILE A 181 27.71 4.44 -3.15
CA ILE A 181 26.64 5.34 -3.58
C ILE A 181 27.30 6.67 -3.94
N THR A 182 27.33 7.01 -5.22
CA THR A 182 28.04 8.19 -5.72
C THR A 182 27.09 9.13 -6.43
N GLN A 183 27.04 10.41 -6.04
CA GLN A 183 26.27 11.40 -6.77
C GLN A 183 26.91 11.65 -8.14
N THR A 184 26.16 11.42 -9.21
CA THR A 184 26.66 11.58 -10.59
C THR A 184 26.12 12.82 -11.27
N TYR A 185 24.95 13.31 -10.85
CA TYR A 185 24.32 14.47 -11.47
C TYR A 185 23.45 15.25 -10.47
N SER A 186 23.27 16.55 -10.72
CA SER A 186 22.39 17.44 -9.96
C SER A 186 21.74 18.45 -10.89
N ASN A 187 20.47 18.75 -10.66
CA ASN A 187 19.74 19.81 -11.35
C ASN A 187 18.71 20.47 -10.41
N SER A 188 17.91 21.38 -10.96
CA SER A 188 16.88 22.10 -10.21
C SER A 188 15.76 21.20 -9.65
N THR A 189 15.56 20.01 -10.21
CA THR A 189 14.51 19.07 -9.82
C THR A 189 14.97 18.01 -8.82
N GLY A 190 16.26 17.65 -8.82
CA GLY A 190 16.80 16.63 -7.93
C GLY A 190 18.26 16.24 -8.23
N ASN A 191 18.69 15.18 -7.56
CA ASN A 191 20.04 14.62 -7.66
C ASN A 191 19.96 13.16 -8.12
N THR A 192 20.89 12.76 -8.98
CA THR A 192 21.06 11.36 -9.41
C THR A 192 22.28 10.77 -8.72
N TYR A 193 22.13 9.55 -8.24
CA TYR A 193 23.17 8.75 -7.63
C TYR A 193 23.32 7.43 -8.37
N ASP A 194 24.53 6.95 -8.49
CA ASP A 194 24.84 5.59 -8.90
C ASP A 194 24.96 4.73 -7.63
N ILE A 195 24.19 3.65 -7.57
CA ILE A 195 24.27 2.61 -6.53
C ILE A 195 24.99 1.42 -7.15
N THR A 196 26.06 0.96 -6.51
CA THR A 196 26.90 -0.14 -7.02
C THR A 196 26.97 -1.28 -6.01
N ASP A 197 26.86 -2.51 -6.49
CA ASP A 197 27.21 -3.74 -5.78
C ASP A 197 28.25 -4.53 -6.59
N ALA A 198 28.58 -5.76 -6.19
CA ALA A 198 29.54 -6.60 -6.91
C ALA A 198 29.09 -7.04 -8.31
N THR A 199 27.82 -6.83 -8.68
CA THR A 199 27.19 -7.33 -9.90
C THR A 199 26.86 -6.24 -10.92
N GLY A 200 26.79 -4.99 -10.51
CA GLY A 200 26.55 -3.88 -11.43
C GLY A 200 26.24 -2.56 -10.73
N THR A 201 25.73 -1.62 -11.52
CA THR A 201 25.33 -0.28 -11.09
C THR A 201 23.92 0.02 -11.56
N VAL A 202 23.10 0.64 -10.70
CA VAL A 202 21.76 1.15 -11.03
C VAL A 202 21.65 2.61 -10.59
N SER A 203 20.86 3.40 -11.29
CA SER A 203 20.65 4.81 -10.92
C SER A 203 19.57 4.96 -9.85
N MET A 204 19.69 5.99 -9.02
CA MET A 204 18.68 6.43 -8.07
C MET A 204 18.50 7.93 -8.21
N PHE A 205 17.28 8.39 -8.48
CA PHE A 205 16.96 9.80 -8.54
C PHE A 205 16.19 10.22 -7.28
N VAL A 206 16.63 11.32 -6.67
CA VAL A 206 16.00 11.90 -5.47
C VAL A 206 15.61 13.33 -5.77
N ARG A 207 14.30 13.61 -5.75
CA ARG A 207 13.76 14.95 -5.96
C ARG A 207 14.13 15.86 -4.80
N ASN A 208 14.44 17.12 -5.14
CA ASN A 208 14.66 18.16 -4.13
C ASN A 208 13.43 18.35 -3.23
N ALA A 209 12.23 18.22 -3.81
CA ALA A 209 10.95 18.32 -3.11
C ALA A 209 10.72 17.23 -2.06
N SER A 210 11.42 16.09 -2.15
CA SER A 210 11.27 14.97 -1.21
C SER A 210 11.87 15.27 0.17
N GLY A 211 12.84 16.19 0.25
CA GLY A 211 13.62 16.45 1.45
C GLY A 211 14.49 15.28 1.92
N ILE A 212 14.61 14.20 1.14
CA ILE A 212 15.39 13.02 1.52
C ILE A 212 16.88 13.34 1.44
N THR A 213 17.59 13.16 2.55
CA THR A 213 19.05 13.22 2.58
C THR A 213 19.63 11.84 2.27
N VAL A 214 20.52 11.75 1.28
CA VAL A 214 21.14 10.50 0.87
C VAL A 214 22.36 10.18 1.72
N ASN A 215 22.32 9.04 2.43
CA ASN A 215 23.47 8.46 3.10
C ASN A 215 24.37 7.74 2.07
N THR A 216 25.43 8.40 1.61
CA THR A 216 26.36 7.82 0.62
C THR A 216 27.24 6.71 1.16
N SER A 217 27.23 6.48 2.48
CA SER A 217 27.97 5.40 3.15
C SER A 217 27.10 4.18 3.47
N ALA A 218 25.82 4.17 3.04
CA ALA A 218 24.94 3.03 3.24
C ALA A 218 25.45 1.78 2.51
N THR A 219 25.26 0.64 3.17
CA THR A 219 25.66 -0.70 2.69
C THR A 219 24.47 -1.51 2.19
N SER A 220 23.26 -0.97 2.33
CA SER A 220 22.03 -1.49 1.76
C SER A 220 21.08 -0.38 1.33
N VAL A 221 20.30 -0.65 0.29
CA VAL A 221 19.27 0.24 -0.23
C VAL A 221 17.94 -0.51 -0.35
N THR A 222 16.88 0.00 0.26
CA THR A 222 15.51 -0.47 0.03
C THR A 222 14.76 0.53 -0.85
N GLY A 223 14.12 0.08 -1.91
CA GLY A 223 13.42 0.99 -2.80
C GLY A 223 12.50 0.26 -3.75
N TYR A 224 11.86 1.01 -4.64
CA TYR A 224 11.02 0.44 -5.70
C TYR A 224 11.69 0.62 -7.06
N ILE A 225 11.52 -0.36 -7.93
CA ILE A 225 12.08 -0.30 -9.28
C ILE A 225 11.23 0.64 -10.13
N SER A 226 11.89 1.48 -10.92
CA SER A 226 11.28 2.31 -11.96
C SER A 226 12.09 2.23 -13.23
N ILE A 227 11.47 2.59 -14.35
CA ILE A 227 12.13 2.65 -15.65
C ILE A 227 12.01 4.07 -16.19
N TYR A 228 13.13 4.62 -16.68
CA TYR A 228 13.15 5.89 -17.38
C TYR A 228 13.86 5.73 -18.72
N ASN A 229 13.08 5.76 -19.79
CA ASN A 229 13.46 5.33 -21.14
C ASN A 229 14.02 3.90 -21.13
N SER A 230 15.33 3.76 -21.37
CA SER A 230 16.06 2.50 -21.36
C SER A 230 16.74 2.22 -20.03
N ASP A 231 16.66 3.11 -19.04
CA ASP A 231 17.45 2.99 -17.81
C ASP A 231 16.59 2.44 -16.68
N THR A 232 17.13 1.45 -15.98
CA THR A 232 16.55 0.96 -14.72
C THR A 232 16.97 1.90 -13.60
N GLN A 233 16.01 2.28 -12.74
CA GLN A 233 16.26 3.13 -11.59
C GLN A 233 15.64 2.56 -10.32
N ILE A 234 16.17 2.96 -9.17
CA ILE A 234 15.61 2.73 -7.85
C ILE A 234 15.06 4.04 -7.30
N GLY A 235 13.78 4.05 -6.94
CA GLY A 235 13.17 5.11 -6.14
C GLY A 235 13.24 4.75 -4.66
N ILE A 236 13.77 5.64 -3.83
CA ILE A 236 13.71 5.51 -2.37
C ILE A 236 12.52 6.29 -1.82
N ARG A 237 12.03 5.85 -0.66
CA ARG A 237 10.83 6.39 -0.03
C ARG A 237 11.19 7.34 1.10
N THR A 238 12.26 7.02 1.83
CA THR A 238 12.75 7.82 2.97
C THR A 238 14.27 7.73 3.08
N ALA A 239 14.89 8.54 3.95
CA ALA A 239 16.31 8.39 4.25
C ALA A 239 16.63 7.05 4.96
N ALA A 240 15.66 6.45 5.68
CA ALA A 240 15.84 5.19 6.40
C ALA A 240 15.94 3.96 5.46
N ASP A 241 15.65 4.15 4.18
CA ASP A 241 15.87 3.15 3.13
C ASP A 241 17.36 2.95 2.81
N LEU A 242 18.25 3.83 3.30
CA LEU A 242 19.70 3.80 3.10
C LEU A 242 20.41 3.46 4.42
N GLN A 243 20.75 2.18 4.64
CA GLN A 243 21.36 1.67 5.89
C GLN A 243 22.80 1.21 5.68
#